data_AF-A0A8S3G8Q3-F1
#
_entry.id   AF-A0A8S3G8Q3-F1
#
_cell.length_a   1.000
_cell.length_b   1.000
_cell.length_c   1.000
_cell.angle_alpha   90.00
_cell.angle_beta   90.00
_cell.angle_gamma   90.00
#
_symmetry.space_group_name_H-M   'P 1'
#
loop_
_entity.id
_entity.type
_entity.pdbx_description
1 polymer ?
#
loop_
_entity_poly.entity_id
_entity_poly.type
_entity_poly.pdbx_seq_one_letter_code
_entity_poly.pdbx_strand_id
1 'polypeptide(L)'
;NLNDLCLSIKRQIDLNNKQTQTFSIYDQEEKPIKRLTKDSVAFISFQLFKNVISSLPRNEQSKKQMIQICKQYYRGNTKEMKLIEEFEKNYQSRDAIRWYSKQSFVYKLINKALRTEDTDLLYTFRFFINDLSENLKYEHEKILMSDEIFLNVYRGVKLDKKE
;
A
#
# COMPACT_ATOMS: atom_id res chain seq x y z
N ASN A 1 2.68 18.53 -14.38
CA ASN A 1 2.11 19.89 -14.25
C ASN A 1 1.64 20.05 -12.81
N LEU A 2 2.17 21.02 -12.06
CA LEU A 2 1.91 21.17 -10.61
C LEU A 2 0.40 21.36 -10.30
N ASN A 3 -0.33 21.94 -11.26
CA ASN A 3 -1.77 22.14 -11.20
C ASN A 3 -2.54 20.82 -11.23
N ASP A 4 -2.14 19.85 -12.05
CA ASP A 4 -2.81 18.54 -12.12
C ASP A 4 -2.63 17.77 -10.80
N LEU A 5 -1.46 17.90 -10.18
CA LEU A 5 -1.20 17.34 -8.86
C LEU A 5 -2.09 18.01 -7.79
N CYS A 6 -2.20 19.34 -7.79
CA CYS A 6 -3.06 20.07 -6.86
C CYS A 6 -4.55 19.73 -7.05
N LEU A 7 -5.01 19.61 -8.29
CA LEU A 7 -6.39 19.21 -8.60
C LEU A 7 -6.68 17.77 -8.16
N SER A 8 -5.73 16.87 -8.38
CA SER A 8 -5.84 15.47 -7.93
C SER A 8 -5.88 15.38 -6.40
N ILE A 9 -5.03 16.14 -5.70
CA ILE A 9 -5.03 16.22 -4.24
C ILE A 9 -6.37 16.76 -3.72
N LYS A 10 -6.87 17.87 -4.29
CA LYS A 10 -8.18 18.45 -3.91
C LYS A 10 -9.33 17.46 -4.10
N ARG A 11 -9.40 16.80 -5.26
CA ARG A 11 -10.43 15.80 -5.56
C ARG A 11 -10.39 14.62 -4.57
N GLN A 12 -9.21 14.18 -4.16
CA GLN A 12 -9.05 13.11 -3.17
C GLN A 12 -9.44 13.56 -1.76
N ILE A 13 -9.13 14.79 -1.37
CA ILE A 13 -9.60 15.38 -0.11
C ILE A 13 -11.14 15.41 -0.09
N ASP A 14 -11.78 15.81 -1.20
CA ASP A 14 -13.25 15.86 -1.29
C ASP A 14 -13.90 14.48 -1.24
N LEU A 15 -13.31 13.47 -1.89
CA LEU A 15 -13.77 12.08 -1.82
C LEU A 15 -13.63 11.50 -0.40
N ASN A 16 -12.52 11.80 0.27
CA ASN A 16 -12.27 11.35 1.63
C ASN A 16 -13.20 12.03 2.64
N ASN A 17 -13.48 13.33 2.50
CA ASN A 17 -14.44 14.04 3.35
C ASN A 17 -15.84 13.42 3.29
N LYS A 18 -16.28 12.99 2.11
CA LYS A 18 -17.56 12.27 1.93
C LYS A 18 -17.55 10.91 2.64
N GLN A 19 -16.45 10.17 2.59
CA GLN A 19 -16.32 8.89 3.30
C GLN A 19 -16.25 9.10 4.83
N THR A 20 -15.53 10.12 5.31
CA THR A 20 -15.47 10.48 6.74
C THR A 20 -16.83 10.88 7.28
N GLN A 21 -17.65 11.58 6.50
CA GLN A 21 -19.04 11.88 6.86
C GLN A 21 -19.87 10.59 7.01
N THR A 22 -19.72 9.63 6.09
CA THR A 22 -20.39 8.31 6.20
C THR A 22 -20.00 7.60 7.50
N PHE A 23 -18.72 7.59 7.89
CA PHE A 23 -18.28 6.98 9.15
C PHE A 23 -18.78 7.74 10.40
N SER A 24 -18.91 9.06 10.33
CA SER A 24 -19.44 9.87 11.45
C SER A 24 -20.90 9.60 11.77
N ILE A 25 -21.68 9.08 10.81
CA ILE A 25 -23.09 8.70 11.02
C ILE A 25 -23.21 7.39 11.82
N TYR A 26 -22.18 6.53 11.79
CA TYR A 26 -22.18 5.25 12.51
C TYR A 26 -21.70 5.37 13.97
N ASP A 27 -21.09 6.49 14.37
CA ASP A 27 -20.49 6.69 15.70
C ASP A 27 -21.37 7.59 16.60
N GLN A 28 -22.70 7.39 16.55
CA GLN A 28 -23.66 8.25 17.27
C GLN A 28 -23.72 8.03 18.79
N GLU A 29 -22.97 7.08 19.36
CA GLU A 29 -22.91 6.91 20.82
C GLU A 29 -21.54 7.36 21.38
N GLU A 30 -21.55 8.63 21.80
CA GLU A 30 -20.64 9.33 22.75
C GLU A 30 -19.51 10.25 22.20
N LYS A 31 -19.78 11.56 22.39
CA LYS A 31 -18.89 12.74 22.47
C LYS A 31 -18.30 13.25 21.14
N PRO A 32 -19.05 14.11 20.43
CA PRO A 32 -18.63 14.69 19.16
C PRO A 32 -17.65 15.85 19.36
N ILE A 33 -16.71 15.99 18.41
CA ILE A 33 -15.79 17.13 18.14
C ILE A 33 -14.34 17.00 18.67
N LYS A 34 -14.04 16.32 19.79
CA LYS A 34 -12.62 16.09 20.20
C LYS A 34 -11.94 14.86 19.59
N ARG A 35 -12.73 14.01 18.93
CA ARG A 35 -12.33 12.78 18.23
C ARG A 35 -12.31 12.95 16.69
N LEU A 36 -11.92 14.12 16.19
CA LEU A 36 -11.22 14.15 14.90
C LEU A 36 -9.82 13.56 15.16
N THR A 37 -9.81 12.25 15.39
CA THR A 37 -8.78 11.49 16.10
C THR A 37 -7.50 11.42 15.30
N LYS A 38 -6.37 11.27 15.97
CA LYS A 38 -5.06 10.91 15.40
C LYS A 38 -5.12 9.92 14.22
N ASP A 39 -6.09 9.01 14.23
CA ASP A 39 -6.34 8.02 13.19
C ASP A 39 -6.82 8.62 11.86
N SER A 40 -7.61 9.71 11.89
CA SER A 40 -8.01 10.43 10.68
C SER A 40 -6.81 11.15 10.06
N VAL A 41 -5.94 11.74 10.88
CA VAL A 41 -4.69 12.37 10.43
C VAL A 41 -3.71 11.34 9.84
N ALA A 42 -3.58 10.18 10.47
CA ALA A 42 -2.78 9.07 9.96
C ALA A 42 -3.34 8.55 8.63
N PHE A 43 -4.65 8.40 8.53
CA PHE A 43 -5.33 8.01 7.29
C PHE A 43 -5.09 9.02 6.16
N ILE A 44 -5.28 10.32 6.41
CA ILE A 44 -5.04 11.37 5.42
C ILE A 44 -3.57 11.39 5.00
N SER A 45 -2.64 11.30 5.96
CA SER A 45 -1.20 11.21 5.68
C SER A 45 -0.86 10.02 4.79
N PHE A 46 -1.46 8.85 5.05
CA PHE A 46 -1.29 7.66 4.22
C PHE A 46 -1.88 7.83 2.82
N GLN A 47 -3.03 8.50 2.66
CA GLN A 47 -3.58 8.76 1.33
C GLN A 47 -2.74 9.76 0.54
N LEU A 48 -2.21 10.79 1.19
CA LEU A 48 -1.25 11.71 0.56
C LEU A 48 0.00 10.95 0.13
N PHE A 49 0.54 10.10 1.00
CA PHE A 49 1.67 9.23 0.69
C PHE A 49 1.39 8.34 -0.53
N LYS A 50 0.26 7.64 -0.55
CA LYS A 50 -0.18 6.80 -1.67
C LYS A 50 -0.25 7.61 -2.97
N ASN A 51 -0.80 8.83 -2.93
CA ASN A 51 -0.88 9.71 -4.09
C ASN A 51 0.51 10.11 -4.60
N VAL A 52 1.42 10.47 -3.69
CA VAL A 52 2.81 10.81 -4.04
C VAL A 52 3.48 9.62 -4.69
N ILE A 53 3.47 8.43 -4.08
CA ILE A 53 4.05 7.21 -4.65
C ILE A 53 3.46 6.90 -6.03
N SER A 54 2.14 7.05 -6.19
CA SER A 54 1.44 6.82 -7.47
C SER A 54 1.90 7.78 -8.58
N SER A 55 2.32 9.00 -8.21
CA SER A 55 2.81 10.00 -9.16
C SER A 55 4.29 9.82 -9.53
N LEU A 56 5.05 9.03 -8.76
CA LEU A 56 6.47 8.82 -9.01
C LEU A 56 6.70 7.92 -10.23
N PRO A 57 7.76 8.17 -11.02
CA PRO A 57 8.04 7.40 -12.22
C PRO A 57 8.39 5.95 -11.88
N ARG A 58 7.76 5.04 -12.62
CA ARG A 58 7.99 3.59 -12.57
C ARG A 58 8.88 3.20 -13.74
N ASN A 59 10.15 3.53 -13.60
CA ASN A 59 11.13 3.28 -14.64
C ASN A 59 12.13 2.20 -14.21
N GLU A 60 12.88 1.68 -15.17
CA GLU A 60 13.90 0.66 -14.92
C GLU A 60 14.94 1.11 -13.88
N GLN A 61 15.20 2.42 -13.75
CA GLN A 61 16.09 2.93 -12.72
C GLN A 61 15.53 2.69 -11.31
N SER A 62 14.23 2.93 -11.09
CA SER A 62 13.57 2.66 -9.81
C SER A 62 13.58 1.16 -9.47
N LYS A 63 13.38 0.28 -10.47
CA LYS A 63 13.54 -1.17 -10.31
C LYS A 63 14.98 -1.53 -9.92
N LYS A 64 15.98 -1.03 -10.64
CA LYS A 64 17.40 -1.30 -10.35
C LYS A 64 17.80 -0.85 -8.94
N GLN A 65 17.40 0.36 -8.53
CA GLN A 65 17.64 0.88 -7.18
C GLN A 65 17.04 -0.04 -6.11
N MET A 66 15.77 -0.42 -6.27
CA MET A 66 15.08 -1.34 -5.37
C MET A 66 15.84 -2.67 -5.24
N ILE A 67 16.25 -3.26 -6.37
CA ILE A 67 16.98 -4.54 -6.37
C ILE A 67 18.34 -4.42 -5.69
N GLN A 68 19.10 -3.35 -5.94
CA GLN A 68 20.40 -3.13 -5.30
C GLN A 68 20.26 -3.05 -3.78
N ILE A 69 19.29 -2.28 -3.28
CA ILE A 69 19.02 -2.17 -1.84
C ILE A 69 18.62 -3.53 -1.25
N CYS A 70 17.79 -4.30 -1.96
CA CYS A 70 17.40 -5.65 -1.52
C CYS A 70 18.60 -6.61 -1.44
N LYS A 71 19.48 -6.60 -2.46
CA LYS A 71 20.70 -7.43 -2.48
C LYS A 71 21.63 -7.06 -1.33
N GLN A 72 21.76 -5.78 -1.02
CA GLN A 72 22.54 -5.32 0.12
C GLN A 72 21.94 -5.75 1.46
N TYR A 73 20.62 -5.57 1.64
CA TYR A 73 19.92 -5.95 2.87
C TYR A 73 19.99 -7.46 3.16
N TYR A 74 19.89 -8.28 2.11
CA TYR A 74 19.94 -9.74 2.21
C TYR A 74 21.32 -10.33 1.90
N ARG A 75 22.39 -9.55 2.02
CA ARG A 75 23.75 -10.04 1.80
C ARG A 75 24.03 -11.24 2.73
N GLY A 76 24.49 -12.34 2.14
CA GLY A 76 24.75 -13.61 2.85
C GLY A 76 23.53 -14.52 3.03
N ASN A 77 22.31 -14.04 2.76
CA ASN A 77 21.11 -14.88 2.73
C ASN A 77 20.91 -15.48 1.33
N THR A 78 21.41 -16.69 1.11
CA THR A 78 21.38 -17.37 -0.20
C THR A 78 19.95 -17.61 -0.71
N LYS A 79 18.98 -17.86 0.20
CA LYS A 79 17.59 -18.10 -0.17
C LYS A 79 16.94 -16.83 -0.72
N GLU A 80 17.07 -15.71 -0.01
CA GLU A 80 16.49 -14.43 -0.45
C GLU A 80 17.22 -13.89 -1.68
N MET A 81 18.53 -14.08 -1.78
CA MET A 81 19.31 -13.68 -2.96
C MET A 81 18.78 -14.33 -4.25
N LYS A 82 18.51 -15.64 -4.22
CA LYS A 82 17.91 -16.36 -5.35
C LYS A 82 16.53 -15.81 -5.73
N LEU A 83 15.70 -15.46 -4.75
CA LEU A 83 14.38 -14.85 -5.01
C LEU A 83 14.51 -13.45 -5.62
N ILE A 84 15.51 -12.67 -5.20
CA ILE A 84 15.78 -11.34 -5.76
C ILE A 84 16.26 -11.46 -7.21
N GLU A 85 17.14 -12.43 -7.52
CA GLU A 85 17.60 -12.70 -8.89
C GLU A 85 16.46 -13.20 -9.79
N GLU A 86 15.61 -14.12 -9.29
CA GLU A 86 14.41 -14.58 -9.98
C GLU A 86 13.47 -13.41 -10.30
N PHE A 87 13.25 -12.53 -9.31
CA PHE A 87 12.43 -11.34 -9.49
C PHE A 87 13.06 -10.39 -10.52
N GLU A 88 14.35 -10.08 -10.42
CA GLU A 88 15.02 -9.14 -11.32
C GLU A 88 14.86 -9.57 -12.79
N LYS A 89 15.03 -10.87 -13.07
CA LYS A 89 14.97 -11.46 -14.40
C LYS A 89 13.56 -11.66 -14.94
N ASN A 90 12.63 -12.13 -14.11
CA ASN A 90 11.34 -12.65 -14.57
C ASN A 90 10.14 -11.78 -14.19
N TYR A 91 10.32 -10.75 -13.35
CA TYR A 91 9.21 -9.93 -12.89
C TYR A 91 8.54 -9.16 -14.03
N GLN A 92 7.22 -9.20 -14.04
CA GLN A 92 6.35 -8.38 -14.87
C GLN A 92 5.27 -7.75 -14.00
N SER A 93 4.83 -6.53 -14.34
CA SER A 93 3.88 -5.76 -13.53
C SER A 93 2.59 -6.52 -13.23
N ARG A 94 2.06 -7.32 -14.17
CA ARG A 94 0.86 -8.16 -13.96
C ARG A 94 1.02 -9.25 -12.89
N ASP A 95 2.26 -9.61 -12.55
CA ASP A 95 2.55 -10.63 -11.54
C ASP A 95 2.69 -10.04 -10.12
N ALA A 96 2.44 -8.74 -9.92
CA ALA A 96 2.67 -8.06 -8.64
C ALA A 96 1.93 -8.72 -7.47
N ILE A 97 0.64 -9.05 -7.63
CA ILE A 97 -0.13 -9.74 -6.59
C ILE A 97 0.49 -11.10 -6.27
N ARG A 98 0.88 -11.89 -7.29
CA ARG A 98 1.51 -13.20 -7.08
C ARG A 98 2.81 -13.09 -6.28
N TRP A 99 3.65 -12.12 -6.62
CA TRP A 99 4.91 -11.87 -5.92
C TRP A 99 4.72 -11.38 -4.49
N TYR A 100 3.70 -10.54 -4.25
CA TYR A 100 3.35 -10.05 -2.93
C TYR A 100 2.72 -11.14 -2.05
N SER A 101 1.95 -12.06 -2.63
CA SER A 101 1.32 -13.15 -1.88
C SER A 101 2.25 -14.33 -1.62
N LYS A 102 3.30 -14.51 -2.44
CA LYS A 102 4.40 -15.46 -2.15
C LYS A 102 5.18 -14.95 -0.93
N GLN A 103 5.70 -15.84 -0.08
CA GLN A 103 6.62 -15.51 1.01
C GLN A 103 7.99 -15.02 0.50
N SER A 104 8.02 -13.89 -0.18
CA SER A 104 9.16 -13.29 -0.87
C SER A 104 9.71 -12.07 -0.12
N PHE A 105 10.88 -11.58 -0.53
CA PHE A 105 11.46 -10.35 0.01
C PHE A 105 10.53 -9.14 -0.15
N VAL A 106 9.78 -9.01 -1.25
CA VAL A 106 8.86 -7.88 -1.47
C VAL A 106 7.74 -7.89 -0.43
N TYR A 107 7.14 -9.07 -0.15
CA TYR A 107 6.13 -9.20 0.91
C TYR A 107 6.68 -8.77 2.27
N LYS A 108 7.87 -9.27 2.63
CA LYS A 108 8.47 -9.03 3.94
C LYS A 108 8.86 -7.58 4.14
N LEU A 109 9.55 -6.99 3.17
CA LEU A 109 10.08 -5.63 3.28
C LEU A 109 8.98 -4.58 3.18
N ILE A 110 7.99 -4.76 2.29
CA ILE A 110 6.87 -3.82 2.20
C ILE A 110 6.01 -3.88 3.46
N ASN A 111 5.66 -5.06 3.97
CA ASN A 111 4.91 -5.15 5.23
C ASN A 111 5.70 -4.68 6.45
N LYS A 112 7.04 -4.77 6.43
CA LYS A 112 7.88 -4.12 7.45
C LYS A 112 7.73 -2.60 7.32
N ALA A 113 7.96 -2.05 6.12
CA ALA A 113 7.90 -0.62 5.85
C ALA A 113 6.55 0.01 6.23
N LEU A 114 5.44 -0.66 5.86
CA LEU A 114 4.09 -0.20 6.19
C LEU A 114 3.82 -0.23 7.70
N ARG A 115 4.31 -1.23 8.44
CA ARG A 115 4.12 -1.33 9.90
C ARG A 115 4.95 -0.33 10.68
N THR A 116 6.11 0.06 10.16
CA THR A 116 7.03 0.99 10.81
C THR A 116 6.96 2.39 10.23
N GLU A 117 6.06 2.64 9.29
CA GLU A 117 5.93 3.91 8.55
C GLU A 117 7.27 4.39 7.95
N ASP A 118 8.10 3.45 7.48
CA ASP A 118 9.44 3.73 6.94
C ASP A 118 9.30 4.32 5.52
N THR A 119 9.31 5.64 5.43
CA THR A 119 9.11 6.37 4.17
C THR A 119 10.21 6.11 3.14
N ASP A 120 11.45 5.91 3.58
CA ASP A 120 12.59 5.66 2.69
C ASP A 120 12.49 4.27 2.06
N LEU A 121 12.09 3.28 2.86
CA LEU A 121 11.84 1.93 2.36
C LEU A 121 10.62 1.92 1.45
N LEU A 122 9.53 2.61 1.79
CA LEU A 122 8.38 2.69 0.90
C LEU A 122 8.70 3.43 -0.41
N TYR A 123 9.50 4.50 -0.38
CA TYR A 123 10.01 5.17 -1.58
C TYR A 123 10.90 4.26 -2.43
N THR A 124 11.74 3.45 -1.79
CA THR A 124 12.57 2.44 -2.46
C THR A 124 11.70 1.43 -3.21
N PHE A 125 10.62 0.98 -2.58
CA PHE A 125 9.67 0.03 -3.15
C PHE A 125 8.61 0.67 -4.06
N ARG A 126 8.68 1.97 -4.36
CA ARG A 126 7.70 2.68 -5.21
C ARG A 126 7.42 2.00 -6.53
N PHE A 127 8.43 1.38 -7.15
CA PHE A 127 8.28 0.61 -8.39
C PHE A 127 7.25 -0.50 -8.24
N PHE A 128 7.43 -1.35 -7.22
CA PHE A 128 6.57 -2.50 -7.00
C PHE A 128 5.24 -2.15 -6.33
N ILE A 129 5.23 -1.21 -5.37
CA ILE A 129 4.00 -0.79 -4.67
C ILE A 129 2.96 -0.25 -5.65
N ASN A 130 3.44 0.47 -6.65
CA ASN A 130 2.61 1.02 -7.70
C ASN A 130 1.96 -0.07 -8.56
N ASP A 131 2.75 -1.01 -9.07
CA ASP A 131 2.23 -2.14 -9.84
C ASP A 131 1.26 -2.96 -8.99
N LEU A 132 1.58 -3.21 -7.72
CA LEU A 132 0.68 -3.90 -6.80
C LEU A 132 -0.64 -3.13 -6.62
N SER A 133 -0.58 -1.82 -6.44
CA SER A 133 -1.77 -0.97 -6.25
C SER A 133 -2.69 -1.00 -7.47
N GLU A 134 -2.13 -0.98 -8.67
CA GLU A 134 -2.91 -1.07 -9.92
C GLU A 134 -3.54 -2.43 -10.11
N ASN A 135 -2.80 -3.51 -9.88
CA ASN A 135 -3.37 -4.86 -9.97
C ASN A 135 -4.49 -5.06 -8.93
N LEU A 136 -4.30 -4.59 -7.69
CA LEU A 136 -5.35 -4.67 -6.67
C LEU A 136 -6.59 -3.86 -7.04
N LYS A 137 -6.40 -2.67 -7.64
CA LYS A 137 -7.52 -1.86 -8.13
C LYS A 137 -8.28 -2.59 -9.25
N TYR A 138 -7.56 -3.17 -10.20
CA TYR A 138 -8.14 -3.92 -11.30
C TYR A 138 -8.94 -5.15 -10.80
N GLU A 139 -8.39 -5.93 -9.87
CA GLU A 139 -9.12 -7.07 -9.28
C GLU A 139 -10.33 -6.60 -8.45
N HIS A 140 -10.22 -5.47 -7.74
CA HIS A 140 -11.34 -4.89 -7.03
C HIS A 140 -12.47 -4.44 -7.97
N GLU A 141 -12.14 -3.79 -9.09
CA GLU A 141 -13.11 -3.40 -10.12
C GLU A 141 -13.85 -4.62 -10.67
N LYS A 142 -13.18 -5.75 -10.89
CA LYS A 142 -13.84 -7.00 -11.31
C LYS A 142 -14.84 -7.52 -10.27
N ILE A 143 -14.49 -7.45 -8.98
CA ILE A 143 -15.38 -7.87 -7.90
C ILE A 143 -16.62 -6.97 -7.88
N LEU A 144 -16.47 -5.66 -8.07
CA LEU A 144 -17.61 -4.74 -8.13
C LEU A 144 -18.53 -4.96 -9.34
N MET A 145 -17.98 -5.49 -10.43
CA MET A 145 -18.76 -5.85 -11.63
C MET A 145 -19.39 -7.24 -11.55
N SER A 146 -19.09 -8.04 -10.52
CA SER A 146 -19.72 -9.33 -10.33
C SER A 146 -21.09 -9.18 -9.66
N ASP A 147 -21.99 -10.14 -9.87
CA ASP A 147 -23.32 -10.17 -9.25
C ASP A 147 -23.28 -10.48 -7.74
N GLU A 148 -22.09 -10.72 -7.16
CA GLU A 148 -21.93 -10.96 -5.72
C GLU A 148 -21.88 -9.63 -4.95
N ILE A 149 -23.02 -9.26 -4.37
CA ILE A 149 -23.21 -8.00 -3.63
C ILE A 149 -22.40 -7.96 -2.31
N PHE A 150 -21.92 -9.09 -1.79
CA PHE A 150 -21.26 -9.18 -0.48
C PHE A 150 -19.99 -10.05 -0.49
N LEU A 151 -18.84 -9.45 -0.15
CA LEU A 151 -17.58 -10.14 0.10
C LEU A 151 -17.30 -10.23 1.61
N ASN A 152 -17.56 -11.40 2.20
CA ASN A 152 -17.22 -11.67 3.60
C ASN A 152 -15.79 -12.20 3.71
N VAL A 153 -14.96 -11.54 4.52
CA VAL A 153 -13.56 -11.94 4.76
C VAL A 153 -13.29 -12.12 6.24
N TYR A 154 -12.36 -13.02 6.56
CA TYR A 154 -11.95 -13.32 7.92
C TYR A 154 -10.44 -13.10 8.07
N ARG A 155 -10.03 -12.51 9.20
CA ARG A 155 -8.62 -12.36 9.57
C ARG A 155 -8.43 -12.73 11.02
N GLY A 156 -7.58 -13.72 11.29
CA GLY A 156 -7.18 -14.06 12.64
C GLY A 156 -6.38 -12.92 13.28
N VAL A 157 -6.77 -12.51 14.47
CA VAL A 157 -6.06 -11.49 15.27
C VAL A 157 -5.52 -12.18 16.52
N LYS A 158 -4.23 -12.01 16.81
CA LYS A 158 -3.64 -12.46 18.07
C LYS A 158 -4.03 -11.46 19.15
N LEU A 159 -4.68 -11.93 20.21
CA LEU A 159 -4.96 -11.10 21.38
C LEU A 159 -3.65 -10.93 22.17
N ASP A 160 -3.28 -9.69 22.46
CA ASP A 160 -2.24 -9.42 23.44
C ASP A 160 -2.76 -9.84 24.82
N LYS A 161 -2.00 -10.69 25.52
CA LYS A 161 -2.25 -10.95 26.94
C LYS A 161 -1.93 -9.68 27.70
N LYS A 162 -2.93 -8.84 27.94
CA LYS A 162 -2.92 -7.98 29.11
C LYS A 162 -3.38 -8.85 30.28
N GLU A 163 -2.39 -9.36 31.02
CA GLU A 163 -2.54 -9.77 32.42
C GLU A 163 -2.42 -8.52 33.31
#